data_AF-A0A2E4WVY9-F1
#
_entry.id   AF-A0A2E4WVY9-F1
#
_cell.length_a   1.000
_cell.length_b   1.000
_cell.length_c   1.000
_cell.angle_alpha   90.00
_cell.angle_beta   90.00
_cell.angle_gamma   90.00
#
_symmetry.space_group_name_H-M   'P 1'
#
loop_
_entity.id
_entity.type
_entity.pdbx_description
1 polymer ?
#
loop_
_entity_poly.entity_id
_entity_poly.type
_entity_poly.pdbx_seq_one_letter_code
_entity_poly.pdbx_strand_id
1 'polypeptide(L)'
;MMKRRVFAFCLSLFVLSSVTFAPASAQAAADPKQPSVENPHMHFWGTDDLSSCWTHFDNNDSAGSAEDGYGSRTFSEGQQVDISFTCRMQENFKQDMWLSPNGTILIEIGVRIYSDDCNDQSQCTNLTLTLYKGNLEVAKQEFPAVDNSYNDEQIRWEIPVDGNMTTWNKSQQEPALQVEYSKPGINSFECIVLDCAGE
;
A
#
# COMPACT_ATOMS: atom_id res chain seq x y z
N MET A 1 -27.25 85.98 30.70
CA MET A 1 -26.15 85.05 31.03
C MET A 1 -26.68 83.63 30.91
N MET A 2 -26.41 82.93 29.80
CA MET A 2 -26.67 81.49 29.68
C MET A 2 -25.42 80.85 29.06
N LYS A 3 -24.79 79.97 29.83
CA LYS A 3 -23.47 79.40 29.55
C LYS A 3 -23.53 78.47 28.34
N ARG A 4 -22.69 78.75 27.34
CA ARG A 4 -22.24 77.79 26.31
C ARG A 4 -21.70 76.54 27.01
N ARG A 5 -22.15 75.35 26.59
CA ARG A 5 -21.45 74.09 26.86
C ARG A 5 -21.16 73.40 25.53
N VAL A 6 -19.89 73.49 25.16
CA VAL A 6 -19.24 72.68 24.13
C VAL A 6 -19.23 71.25 24.64
N PHE A 7 -19.76 70.31 23.86
CA PHE A 7 -19.52 68.89 24.11
C PHE A 7 -18.60 68.36 23.02
N ALA A 8 -17.50 67.79 23.50
CA ALA A 8 -16.32 67.40 22.77
C ALA A 8 -16.57 66.13 21.92
N PHE A 9 -15.88 66.10 20.78
CA PHE A 9 -15.60 64.91 19.98
C PHE A 9 -14.94 63.82 20.84
N CYS A 10 -15.53 62.62 20.88
CA CYS A 10 -14.81 61.40 21.18
C CYS A 10 -14.82 60.51 19.94
N LEU A 11 -13.73 60.57 19.16
CA LEU A 11 -13.43 59.64 18.08
C LEU A 11 -12.98 58.32 18.72
N SER A 12 -13.88 57.35 18.87
CA SER A 12 -13.52 55.99 19.28
C SER A 12 -13.02 55.20 18.07
N LEU A 13 -11.70 55.18 17.89
CA LEU A 13 -11.02 54.32 16.94
C LEU A 13 -11.00 52.88 17.48
N PHE A 14 -11.96 52.05 17.07
CA PHE A 14 -11.90 50.61 17.31
C PHE A 14 -10.82 50.01 16.42
N VAL A 15 -9.69 49.63 17.02
CA VAL A 15 -8.66 48.80 16.36
C VAL A 15 -9.22 47.39 16.24
N LEU A 16 -9.85 47.10 15.11
CA LEU A 16 -10.16 45.74 14.70
C LEU A 16 -8.83 45.06 14.33
N SER A 17 -8.30 44.28 15.27
CA SER A 17 -7.24 43.31 15.01
C SER A 17 -7.77 42.29 14.00
N SER A 18 -7.48 42.50 12.72
CA SER A 18 -7.61 41.46 11.72
C SER A 18 -6.46 40.50 11.94
N VAL A 19 -6.72 39.42 12.68
CA VAL A 19 -5.89 38.22 12.61
C VAL A 19 -6.01 37.73 11.18
N THR A 20 -5.02 38.04 10.36
CA THR A 20 -4.84 37.33 9.10
C THR A 20 -4.38 35.94 9.46
N PHE A 21 -5.34 35.03 9.72
CA PHE A 21 -5.10 33.65 9.35
C PHE A 21 -4.92 33.71 7.83
N ALA A 22 -3.67 33.60 7.37
CA ALA A 22 -3.46 33.19 5.99
C ALA A 22 -4.36 31.96 5.79
N PRO A 23 -5.21 31.90 4.75
CA PRO A 23 -5.81 30.62 4.42
C PRO A 23 -4.62 29.67 4.23
N ALA A 24 -4.51 28.68 5.11
CA ALA A 24 -3.86 27.43 4.76
C ALA A 24 -4.60 27.02 3.49
N SER A 25 -3.93 27.22 2.35
CA SER A 25 -4.39 27.03 0.98
C SER A 25 -5.64 26.15 0.87
N ALA A 26 -6.82 26.76 0.94
CA ALA A 26 -8.06 26.15 0.52
C ALA A 26 -8.08 26.16 -1.00
N GLN A 27 -7.39 25.20 -1.64
CA GLN A 27 -7.51 24.85 -3.06
C GLN A 27 -6.58 23.67 -3.43
N ALA A 28 -7.00 22.47 -3.06
CA ALA A 28 -6.97 21.25 -3.87
C ALA A 28 -7.65 20.18 -3.01
N ALA A 29 -8.61 19.43 -3.55
CA ALA A 29 -8.53 18.01 -3.27
C ALA A 29 -7.17 17.64 -3.88
N ALA A 30 -6.11 17.62 -3.05
CA ALA A 30 -4.84 17.05 -3.44
C ALA A 30 -5.23 15.69 -4.02
N ASP A 31 -4.91 15.48 -5.30
CA ASP A 31 -5.36 14.30 -6.04
C ASP A 31 -5.31 13.08 -5.11
N PRO A 32 -6.46 12.44 -4.81
CA PRO A 32 -6.53 11.43 -3.76
C PRO A 32 -5.61 10.23 -4.06
N LYS A 33 -5.22 10.04 -5.33
CA LYS A 33 -4.24 9.03 -5.73
C LYS A 33 -2.80 9.35 -5.33
N GLN A 34 -2.53 10.56 -4.84
CA GLN A 34 -1.20 11.04 -4.50
C GLN A 34 -0.95 10.99 -2.98
N PRO A 35 0.31 10.73 -2.56
CA PRO A 35 0.68 10.78 -1.14
C PRO A 35 0.61 12.19 -0.59
N SER A 36 0.20 12.32 0.68
CA SER A 36 0.39 13.54 1.47
C SER A 36 0.55 13.20 2.96
N VAL A 37 0.79 14.22 3.79
CA VAL A 37 0.83 14.04 5.26
C VAL A 37 -0.53 13.55 5.79
N GLU A 38 -1.62 14.01 5.17
CA GLU A 38 -2.99 13.62 5.48
C GLU A 38 -3.44 12.34 4.75
N ASN A 39 -2.70 11.92 3.71
CA ASN A 39 -2.96 10.70 2.94
C ASN A 39 -1.71 9.81 2.84
N PRO A 40 -1.28 9.17 3.95
CA PRO A 40 -0.04 8.38 3.98
C PRO A 40 -0.24 6.90 3.58
N HIS A 41 -1.48 6.47 3.30
CA HIS A 41 -1.81 5.07 3.08
C HIS A 41 -1.86 4.75 1.59
N MET A 42 -0.96 3.87 1.17
CA MET A 42 -1.00 3.28 -0.17
C MET A 42 -1.90 2.05 -0.14
N HIS A 43 -2.82 1.97 -1.08
CA HIS A 43 -3.73 0.85 -1.28
C HIS A 43 -3.25 -0.03 -2.43
N PHE A 44 -3.50 -1.33 -2.30
CA PHE A 44 -3.26 -2.33 -3.33
C PHE A 44 -4.57 -2.74 -3.96
N TRP A 45 -4.56 -2.82 -5.28
CA TRP A 45 -5.70 -3.21 -6.10
C TRP A 45 -5.23 -4.28 -7.07
N GLY A 46 -6.14 -5.15 -7.48
CA GLY A 46 -5.81 -6.19 -8.45
C GLY A 46 -7.07 -6.87 -8.99
N THR A 47 -6.88 -7.62 -10.06
CA THR A 47 -7.95 -8.41 -10.68
C THR A 47 -8.29 -9.65 -9.84
N ASP A 48 -9.49 -10.16 -10.05
CA ASP A 48 -10.01 -11.38 -9.42
C ASP A 48 -9.16 -12.61 -9.69
N ASP A 49 -8.52 -12.69 -10.85
CA ASP A 49 -7.63 -13.78 -11.26
C ASP A 49 -6.14 -13.59 -10.86
N LEU A 50 -5.84 -12.54 -10.09
CA LEU A 50 -4.48 -12.18 -9.66
C LEU A 50 -3.49 -11.93 -10.84
N SER A 51 -3.98 -11.75 -12.07
CA SER A 51 -3.15 -11.54 -13.26
C SER A 51 -2.51 -10.15 -13.31
N SER A 52 -3.09 -9.18 -12.61
CA SER A 52 -2.59 -7.82 -12.55
C SER A 52 -2.86 -7.18 -11.19
N CYS A 53 -1.96 -6.29 -10.78
CA CYS A 53 -2.15 -5.45 -9.61
C CYS A 53 -1.48 -4.08 -9.78
N TRP A 54 -2.03 -3.09 -9.08
CA TRP A 54 -1.56 -1.70 -9.08
C TRP A 54 -1.76 -1.07 -7.71
N THR A 55 -1.12 0.08 -7.49
CA THR A 55 -1.24 0.84 -6.25
C THR A 55 -1.54 2.31 -6.49
N HIS A 56 -2.21 2.93 -5.52
CA HIS A 56 -2.36 4.38 -5.36
C HIS A 56 -2.86 4.71 -3.96
N PHE A 57 -2.96 6.00 -3.63
CA PHE A 57 -3.36 6.45 -2.29
C PHE A 57 -4.87 6.71 -2.12
N ASP A 58 -5.68 6.60 -3.19
CA ASP A 58 -7.14 6.77 -3.07
C ASP A 58 -7.80 5.48 -2.58
N ASN A 59 -8.35 5.47 -1.37
CA ASN A 59 -9.08 4.32 -0.82
C ASN A 59 -10.44 4.07 -1.51
N ASN A 60 -10.99 5.04 -2.23
CA ASN A 60 -12.32 4.94 -2.83
C ASN A 60 -12.29 4.58 -4.32
N ASP A 61 -11.12 4.60 -4.95
CA ASP A 61 -10.98 4.24 -6.37
C ASP A 61 -10.58 2.77 -6.53
N SER A 62 -11.56 1.88 -6.45
CA SER A 62 -11.40 0.45 -6.68
C SER A 62 -11.71 0.06 -8.13
N ALA A 63 -11.62 1.00 -9.08
CA ALA A 63 -12.03 0.75 -10.46
C ALA A 63 -11.19 -0.37 -11.10
N GLY A 64 -11.87 -1.41 -11.56
CA GLY A 64 -11.25 -2.58 -12.20
C GLY A 64 -10.67 -3.61 -11.25
N SER A 65 -10.71 -3.39 -9.93
CA SER A 65 -10.30 -4.41 -8.96
C SER A 65 -11.38 -5.47 -8.75
N ALA A 66 -11.00 -6.59 -8.14
CA ALA A 66 -11.91 -7.66 -7.75
C ALA A 66 -13.07 -7.14 -6.86
N GLU A 67 -14.30 -7.58 -7.14
CA GLU A 67 -15.49 -7.16 -6.38
C GLU A 67 -15.51 -7.73 -4.96
N ASP A 68 -14.97 -8.94 -4.78
CA ASP A 68 -14.89 -9.62 -3.48
C ASP A 68 -13.74 -9.10 -2.59
N GLY A 69 -12.94 -8.17 -3.11
CA GLY A 69 -11.83 -7.52 -2.39
C GLY A 69 -10.52 -8.31 -2.38
N TYR A 70 -10.46 -9.45 -3.06
CA TYR A 70 -9.24 -10.25 -3.24
C TYR A 70 -9.17 -10.87 -4.63
N GLY A 71 -7.95 -11.16 -5.09
CA GLY A 71 -7.70 -11.99 -6.25
C GLY A 71 -7.27 -13.39 -5.81
N SER A 72 -7.58 -14.40 -6.62
CA SER A 72 -7.20 -15.80 -6.38
C SER A 72 -6.80 -16.45 -7.70
N ARG A 73 -5.90 -17.42 -7.64
CA ARG A 73 -5.43 -18.16 -8.81
C ARG A 73 -5.32 -19.63 -8.48
N THR A 74 -6.08 -20.44 -9.21
CA THR A 74 -6.06 -21.89 -9.04
C THR A 74 -5.03 -22.57 -9.95
N PHE A 75 -4.43 -23.64 -9.46
CA PHE A 75 -3.47 -24.49 -10.15
C PHE A 75 -4.02 -25.91 -10.23
N SER A 76 -3.78 -26.61 -11.35
CA SER A 76 -4.25 -28.00 -11.47
C SER A 76 -3.58 -28.91 -10.42
N GLU A 77 -4.21 -30.04 -10.10
CA GLU A 77 -3.62 -31.04 -9.19
C GLU A 77 -2.17 -31.38 -9.56
N GLY A 78 -1.29 -31.42 -8.55
CA GLY A 78 0.14 -31.69 -8.71
C GLY A 78 0.95 -30.64 -9.48
N GLN A 79 0.31 -29.58 -10.01
CA GLN A 79 1.00 -28.47 -10.63
C GLN A 79 1.65 -27.60 -9.56
N GLN A 80 2.87 -27.12 -9.82
CA GLN A 80 3.52 -26.15 -8.95
C GLN A 80 2.65 -24.89 -8.76
N VAL A 81 2.38 -24.56 -7.50
CA VAL A 81 1.70 -23.33 -7.08
C VAL A 81 2.75 -22.24 -7.10
N ASP A 82 2.71 -21.41 -8.14
CA ASP A 82 3.75 -20.43 -8.43
C ASP A 82 3.15 -19.05 -8.71
N ILE A 83 3.55 -18.10 -7.87
CA ILE A 83 3.13 -16.71 -7.93
C ILE A 83 4.37 -15.84 -7.91
N SER A 84 4.51 -14.99 -8.93
CA SER A 84 5.48 -13.91 -8.95
C SER A 84 4.87 -12.74 -9.71
N PHE A 85 4.50 -11.70 -8.98
CA PHE A 85 3.99 -10.46 -9.56
C PHE A 85 4.57 -9.25 -8.83
N THR A 86 4.45 -8.08 -9.46
CA THR A 86 4.89 -6.82 -8.88
C THR A 86 3.79 -5.78 -9.04
N CYS A 87 3.27 -5.29 -7.91
CA CYS A 87 2.33 -4.19 -7.91
C CYS A 87 3.09 -2.87 -7.99
N ARG A 88 2.71 -2.05 -8.95
CA ARG A 88 3.34 -0.75 -9.22
C ARG A 88 2.31 0.36 -9.11
N MET A 89 2.78 1.57 -8.84
CA MET A 89 1.97 2.77 -8.90
C MET A 89 1.21 2.86 -10.22
N GLN A 90 -0.11 3.03 -10.16
CA GLN A 90 -0.98 3.17 -11.33
C GLN A 90 -0.67 4.45 -12.10
N GLU A 91 -0.34 5.51 -11.37
CA GLU A 91 0.01 6.82 -11.90
C GLU A 91 1.29 7.31 -11.23
N ASN A 92 2.12 8.01 -11.98
CA ASN A 92 3.35 8.57 -11.45
C ASN A 92 3.04 9.60 -10.34
N PHE A 93 3.95 9.74 -9.39
CA PHE A 93 3.89 10.82 -8.42
C PHE A 93 3.97 12.18 -9.13
N LYS A 94 3.12 13.10 -8.69
CA LYS A 94 3.11 14.50 -9.16
C LYS A 94 4.23 15.30 -8.49
N GLN A 95 4.68 14.88 -7.31
CA GLN A 95 5.73 15.50 -6.51
C GLN A 95 6.57 14.41 -5.82
N ASP A 96 7.79 14.74 -5.42
CA ASP A 96 8.64 13.80 -4.69
C ASP A 96 8.03 13.50 -3.31
N MET A 97 8.04 12.24 -2.91
CA MET A 97 7.58 11.81 -1.59
C MET A 97 8.77 11.74 -0.62
N TRP A 98 8.56 12.23 0.59
CA TRP A 98 9.57 12.28 1.65
C TRP A 98 9.10 11.47 2.84
N LEU A 99 9.93 10.54 3.31
CA LEU A 99 9.69 9.77 4.52
C LEU A 99 10.55 10.30 5.67
N SER A 100 10.01 10.23 6.87
CA SER A 100 10.74 10.57 8.09
C SER A 100 11.95 9.63 8.25
N PRO A 101 13.18 10.12 8.44
CA PRO A 101 14.39 9.28 8.55
C PRO A 101 14.42 8.32 9.76
N ASN A 102 13.47 8.43 10.69
CA ASN A 102 13.27 7.48 11.80
C ASN A 102 11.86 6.90 11.79
N GLY A 103 11.17 6.96 10.65
CA GLY A 103 9.85 6.39 10.46
C GLY A 103 9.91 4.89 10.19
N THR A 104 8.73 4.31 10.01
CA THR A 104 8.55 2.90 9.66
C THR A 104 7.57 2.83 8.50
N ILE A 105 7.93 2.10 7.45
CA ILE A 105 6.98 1.68 6.42
C ILE A 105 6.32 0.40 6.93
N LEU A 106 5.00 0.38 6.94
CA LEU A 106 4.21 -0.77 7.33
C LEU A 106 3.55 -1.37 6.09
N ILE A 107 3.80 -2.64 5.83
CA ILE A 107 3.15 -3.40 4.76
C ILE A 107 2.28 -4.48 5.41
N GLU A 108 0.99 -4.49 5.06
CA GLU A 108 0.00 -5.44 5.56
C GLU A 108 -0.65 -6.16 4.38
N ILE A 109 -0.57 -7.49 4.37
CA ILE A 109 -1.10 -8.35 3.28
C ILE A 109 -1.82 -9.54 3.91
N GLY A 110 -3.03 -9.82 3.42
CA GLY A 110 -3.73 -11.07 3.69
C GLY A 110 -3.41 -12.10 2.60
N VAL A 111 -3.14 -13.33 2.99
CA VAL A 111 -2.93 -14.45 2.06
C VAL A 111 -3.73 -15.66 2.52
N ARG A 112 -4.16 -16.48 1.56
CA ARG A 112 -4.70 -17.82 1.77
C ARG A 112 -4.08 -18.69 0.71
N ILE A 113 -3.38 -19.74 1.12
CA ILE A 113 -2.57 -20.55 0.22
C ILE A 113 -2.93 -22.02 0.42
N TYR A 114 -3.07 -22.76 -0.68
CA TYR A 114 -3.21 -24.20 -0.67
C TYR A 114 -2.16 -24.85 -1.57
N SER A 115 -1.16 -25.49 -0.95
CA SER A 115 -0.09 -26.18 -1.65
C SER A 115 0.45 -27.32 -0.79
N ASP A 116 1.25 -28.21 -1.40
CA ASP A 116 2.01 -29.21 -0.66
C ASP A 116 3.25 -28.57 0.00
N ASP A 117 3.88 -29.33 0.88
CA ASP A 117 5.13 -28.95 1.52
C ASP A 117 6.33 -29.10 0.57
N CYS A 118 7.35 -28.29 0.84
CA CYS A 118 8.61 -28.44 0.12
C CYS A 118 9.32 -29.74 0.53
N ASN A 119 9.87 -30.45 -0.45
CA ASN A 119 10.77 -31.58 -0.22
C ASN A 119 12.18 -31.28 -0.75
N ASP A 120 13.17 -32.11 -0.39
CA ASP A 120 14.58 -31.93 -0.76
C ASP A 120 14.85 -31.92 -2.29
N GLN A 121 13.87 -32.30 -3.11
CA GLN A 121 13.98 -32.34 -4.58
C GLN A 121 13.31 -31.15 -5.26
N SER A 122 12.54 -30.35 -4.54
CA SER A 122 11.73 -29.25 -5.09
C SER A 122 12.47 -27.92 -4.98
N GLN A 123 12.35 -27.09 -6.02
CA GLN A 123 12.80 -25.69 -5.96
C GLN A 123 11.65 -24.86 -5.38
N CYS A 124 11.69 -24.60 -4.08
CA CYS A 124 10.64 -23.84 -3.38
C CYS A 124 11.10 -22.43 -3.04
N THR A 125 10.14 -21.52 -3.00
CA THR A 125 10.28 -20.15 -2.51
C THR A 125 9.18 -19.93 -1.49
N ASN A 126 9.55 -19.72 -0.22
CA ASN A 126 8.59 -19.29 0.77
C ASN A 126 8.04 -17.92 0.41
N LEU A 127 6.90 -17.53 0.99
CA LEU A 127 6.31 -16.24 0.72
C LEU A 127 7.34 -15.14 1.00
N THR A 128 7.67 -14.39 -0.03
CA THR A 128 8.73 -13.40 0.00
C THR A 128 8.18 -12.10 -0.52
N LEU A 129 8.36 -11.04 0.28
CA LEU A 129 7.97 -9.69 -0.07
C LEU A 129 9.23 -8.87 -0.32
N THR A 130 9.27 -8.18 -1.46
CA THR A 130 10.38 -7.29 -1.82
C THR A 130 9.85 -5.90 -2.14
N LEU A 131 10.29 -4.91 -1.37
CA LEU A 131 9.97 -3.49 -1.62
C LEU A 131 11.06 -2.89 -2.50
N TYR A 132 10.64 -2.34 -3.63
CA TYR A 132 11.48 -1.64 -4.59
C TYR A 132 11.26 -0.14 -4.53
N LYS A 133 12.34 0.61 -4.77
CA LYS A 133 12.36 2.02 -5.13
C LYS A 133 12.78 2.16 -6.59
N GLY A 134 11.80 2.29 -7.48
CA GLY A 134 12.04 2.14 -8.92
C GLY A 134 12.55 0.71 -9.22
N ASN A 135 13.84 0.59 -9.54
CA ASN A 135 14.51 -0.70 -9.80
C ASN A 135 15.46 -1.14 -8.66
N LEU A 136 15.59 -0.34 -7.59
CA LEU A 136 16.45 -0.67 -6.46
C LEU A 136 15.66 -1.47 -5.42
N GLU A 137 16.11 -2.68 -5.10
CA GLU A 137 15.63 -3.40 -3.92
C GLU A 137 16.08 -2.64 -2.66
N VAL A 138 15.11 -2.15 -1.88
CA VAL A 138 15.40 -1.41 -0.65
C VAL A 138 15.10 -2.24 0.60
N ALA A 139 14.19 -3.22 0.51
CA ALA A 139 13.94 -4.17 1.58
C ALA A 139 13.41 -5.49 1.02
N LYS A 140 13.73 -6.59 1.70
CA LYS A 140 13.25 -7.93 1.36
C LYS A 140 13.04 -8.73 2.65
N GLN A 141 11.94 -9.48 2.72
CA GLN A 141 11.64 -10.36 3.84
C GLN A 141 11.00 -11.65 3.36
N GLU A 142 11.50 -12.77 3.87
CA GLU A 142 10.92 -14.09 3.70
C GLU A 142 10.07 -14.45 4.92
N PHE A 143 8.91 -15.07 4.68
CA PHE A 143 7.95 -15.51 5.68
C PHE A 143 7.80 -17.03 5.61
N PRO A 144 8.73 -17.80 6.20
CA PRO A 144 8.74 -19.26 6.10
C PRO A 144 7.64 -19.94 6.93
N ALA A 145 7.02 -19.21 7.85
CA ALA A 145 6.01 -19.73 8.76
C ALA A 145 4.57 -19.59 8.22
N VAL A 146 4.40 -19.16 6.97
CA VAL A 146 3.08 -18.98 6.36
C VAL A 146 2.47 -20.33 6.02
N ASP A 147 1.28 -20.57 6.55
CA ASP A 147 0.47 -21.76 6.30
C ASP A 147 0.12 -21.92 4.82
N ASN A 148 0.10 -23.18 4.38
CA ASN A 148 -0.28 -23.62 3.03
C ASN A 148 -1.45 -24.61 3.06
N SER A 149 -2.21 -24.65 4.16
CA SER A 149 -3.35 -25.55 4.36
C SER A 149 -4.72 -24.87 4.20
N TYR A 150 -4.74 -23.79 3.41
CA TYR A 150 -5.93 -22.99 3.07
C TYR A 150 -6.49 -22.12 4.21
N ASN A 151 -5.68 -21.81 5.23
CA ASN A 151 -6.08 -20.85 6.25
C ASN A 151 -5.76 -19.41 5.83
N ASP A 152 -6.58 -18.47 6.31
CA ASP A 152 -6.32 -17.04 6.17
C ASP A 152 -5.18 -16.61 7.11
N GLU A 153 -4.16 -15.99 6.54
CA GLU A 153 -3.06 -15.39 7.29
C GLU A 153 -2.92 -13.90 7.00
N GLN A 154 -2.69 -13.13 8.07
CA GLN A 154 -2.37 -11.71 7.98
C GLN A 154 -0.88 -11.50 8.25
N ILE A 155 -0.18 -10.99 7.25
CA ILE A 155 1.23 -10.65 7.33
C ILE A 155 1.35 -9.17 7.62
N ARG A 156 2.25 -8.86 8.56
CA ARG A 156 2.57 -7.49 8.96
C ARG A 156 4.08 -7.33 8.94
N TRP A 157 4.58 -6.53 8.01
CA TRP A 157 5.99 -6.30 7.81
C TRP A 157 6.34 -4.84 8.12
N GLU A 158 7.18 -4.65 9.14
CA GLU A 158 7.71 -3.35 9.51
C GLU A 158 9.11 -3.16 8.93
N ILE A 159 9.28 -2.10 8.14
CA ILE A 159 10.55 -1.73 7.54
C ILE A 159 10.99 -0.39 8.15
N PRO A 160 12.09 -0.34 8.93
CA PRO A 160 12.62 0.93 9.40
C PRO A 160 13.12 1.74 8.20
N VAL A 161 12.74 3.02 8.13
CA VAL A 161 13.20 3.92 7.06
C VAL A 161 14.69 4.19 7.26
N ASP A 162 15.50 3.85 6.26
CA ASP A 162 16.93 4.17 6.22
C ASP A 162 17.24 5.27 5.19
N GLY A 163 18.53 5.60 5.04
CA GLY A 163 18.99 6.66 4.14
C GLY A 163 18.51 6.52 2.68
N ASN A 164 18.35 5.29 2.18
CA ASN A 164 17.95 5.04 0.78
C ASN A 164 16.44 5.16 0.57
N MET A 165 15.64 5.18 1.65
CA MET A 165 14.18 5.25 1.64
C MET A 165 13.61 6.62 2.01
N THR A 166 14.44 7.59 2.39
CA THR A 166 13.98 8.93 2.83
C THR A 166 13.32 9.76 1.73
N THR A 167 13.67 9.51 0.46
CA THR A 167 13.16 10.26 -0.69
C THR A 167 12.70 9.32 -1.78
N TRP A 168 11.62 9.66 -2.47
CA TRP A 168 11.08 8.90 -3.59
C TRP A 168 10.77 9.89 -4.71
N ASN A 169 11.67 9.97 -5.69
CA ASN A 169 11.56 10.90 -6.79
C ASN A 169 10.37 10.55 -7.70
N LYS A 170 9.68 11.60 -8.17
CA LYS A 170 8.63 11.44 -9.17
C LYS A 170 9.07 10.67 -10.41
N SER A 171 8.22 9.79 -10.90
CA SER A 171 8.30 9.09 -12.20
C SER A 171 9.47 8.13 -12.42
N GLN A 172 10.35 7.90 -11.44
CA GLN A 172 11.48 6.96 -11.58
C GLN A 172 11.76 6.12 -10.34
N GLN A 173 11.33 6.59 -9.18
CA GLN A 173 11.64 5.97 -7.90
C GLN A 173 10.36 5.77 -7.09
N GLU A 174 9.24 5.49 -7.75
CA GLU A 174 8.00 5.10 -7.08
C GLU A 174 8.14 3.71 -6.46
N PRO A 175 7.38 3.45 -5.38
CA PRO A 175 7.36 2.14 -4.74
C PRO A 175 6.71 1.10 -5.62
N ALA A 176 7.30 -0.08 -5.59
CA ALA A 176 6.72 -1.29 -6.13
C ALA A 176 6.91 -2.42 -5.13
N LEU A 177 5.90 -3.24 -4.96
CA LEU A 177 5.95 -4.41 -4.09
C LEU A 177 5.91 -5.66 -4.95
N GLN A 178 6.95 -6.48 -4.86
CA GLN A 178 6.96 -7.81 -5.43
C GLN A 178 6.51 -8.83 -4.38
N VAL A 179 5.69 -9.76 -4.82
CA VAL A 179 5.24 -10.91 -4.04
C VAL A 179 5.68 -12.16 -4.78
N GLU A 180 6.40 -13.04 -4.09
CA GLU A 180 6.90 -14.30 -4.63
C GLU A 180 6.50 -15.46 -3.71
N TYR A 181 6.01 -16.53 -4.30
CA TYR A 181 5.72 -17.80 -3.61
C TYR A 181 5.81 -18.94 -4.62
N SER A 182 6.45 -20.04 -4.24
CA SER A 182 6.53 -21.22 -5.08
C SER A 182 6.63 -22.48 -4.24
N LYS A 183 5.62 -23.34 -4.30
CA LYS A 183 5.62 -24.67 -3.65
C LYS A 183 4.95 -25.71 -4.54
N PRO A 184 5.24 -27.01 -4.34
CA PRO A 184 4.57 -28.06 -5.11
C PRO A 184 3.06 -28.04 -4.90
N GLY A 185 2.29 -28.40 -5.94
CA GLY A 185 0.86 -28.67 -5.79
C GLY A 185 0.61 -30.01 -5.12
N ILE A 186 -0.54 -30.15 -4.50
CA ILE A 186 -0.92 -31.36 -3.78
C ILE A 186 -1.16 -32.49 -4.77
N ASN A 187 -0.52 -33.64 -4.52
CA ASN A 187 -0.65 -34.84 -5.33
C ASN A 187 -0.70 -36.06 -4.40
N SER A 188 -1.91 -36.47 -4.03
CA SER A 188 -2.14 -37.59 -3.12
C SER A 188 -3.24 -38.52 -3.65
N PHE A 189 -3.28 -39.76 -3.16
CA PHE A 189 -4.32 -40.72 -3.56
C PHE A 189 -5.74 -40.26 -3.18
N GLU A 190 -5.87 -39.37 -2.19
CA GLU A 190 -7.14 -38.81 -1.75
C GLU A 190 -7.72 -37.83 -2.80
N CYS A 191 -6.89 -37.28 -3.68
CA CYS A 191 -7.29 -36.37 -4.77
C CYS A 191 -8.17 -37.03 -5.85
N ILE A 192 -8.30 -38.37 -5.83
CA ILE A 192 -9.25 -39.09 -6.70
C ILE A 192 -10.70 -38.74 -6.32
N VAL A 193 -10.96 -38.36 -5.07
CA VAL A 193 -12.30 -38.06 -4.55
C VAL A 193 -12.42 -36.68 -3.89
N LEU A 194 -11.30 -35.98 -3.65
CA LEU A 194 -11.22 -34.63 -3.09
C LEU A 194 -10.64 -33.65 -4.12
N ASP A 195 -10.97 -32.37 -4.00
CA ASP A 195 -10.34 -31.32 -4.80
C ASP A 195 -8.96 -30.99 -4.23
N CYS A 196 -7.93 -31.19 -5.05
CA CYS A 196 -6.53 -30.90 -4.73
C CYS A 196 -5.94 -29.83 -5.65
N ALA A 197 -6.78 -29.05 -6.34
CA ALA A 197 -6.33 -27.87 -7.07
C ALA A 197 -5.63 -26.91 -6.08
N GLY A 198 -4.40 -26.52 -6.39
CA GLY A 198 -3.69 -25.55 -5.58
C GLY A 198 -4.30 -24.16 -5.71
N GLU A 199 -4.08 -23.30 -4.73
CA GLU A 199 -4.55 -21.90 -4.71
C GLU A 199 -3.49 -20.97 -4.11
#